data_AF-A0A381L966-F1
#
_entry.id   AF-A0A381L966-F1
#
_cell.length_a   1.000
_cell.length_b   1.000
_cell.length_c   1.000
_cell.angle_alpha   90.00
_cell.angle_beta   90.00
_cell.angle_gamma   90.00
#
_symmetry.space_group_name_H-M   'P 1'
#
loop_
_entity.id
_entity.type
_entity.pdbx_description
1 polymer ?
#
loop_
_entity_poly.entity_id
_entity_poly.type
_entity_poly.pdbx_seq_one_letter_code
_entity_poly.pdbx_strand_id
1 'polypeptide(L)'
;LHNGYCGSACHMFSEFMRVQAGVKSIAMGGRPKEGLMQGVGGNKGALVFSFETILQYAQMALPNASEAQAEILEKLSPLPLQRISKASLNVRDYISPEHFGDGLPSQYVRVESDCRLFYTEKSINDVTVLWKAAADAAFNGKGCAYGSLPERL
;
A
#
# COMPACT_ATOMS: atom_id res chain seq x y z
N LEU A 1 5.47 5.05 10.63
CA LEU A 1 6.75 4.35 10.37
C LEU A 1 6.47 3.18 9.45
N HIS A 2 7.26 3.01 8.40
CA HIS A 2 7.04 2.01 7.35
C HIS A 2 8.36 1.31 6.98
N ASN A 3 8.28 0.22 6.21
CA ASN A 3 9.42 -0.48 5.63
C ASN A 3 9.18 -0.87 4.15
N GLY A 4 8.17 -0.27 3.50
CA GLY A 4 7.77 -0.60 2.13
C GLY A 4 6.76 -1.75 2.02
N TYR A 5 6.49 -2.51 3.08
CA TYR A 5 5.58 -3.67 3.01
C TYR A 5 4.08 -3.29 3.07
N CYS A 6 3.76 -2.10 3.57
CA CYS A 6 2.39 -1.63 3.74
C CYS A 6 1.61 -1.66 2.40
N GLY A 7 0.36 -2.15 2.46
CA GLY A 7 -0.61 -2.17 1.36
C GLY A 7 -2.01 -2.52 1.86
N SER A 8 -3.01 -2.57 0.97
CA SER A 8 -4.42 -2.79 1.30
C SER A 8 -4.92 -1.73 2.30
N ALA A 9 -5.65 -2.11 3.36
CA ALA A 9 -6.13 -1.21 4.40
C ALA A 9 -5.04 -0.30 5.01
N CYS A 10 -3.79 -0.79 5.09
CA CYS A 10 -2.67 0.01 5.57
C CYS A 10 -2.38 1.22 4.64
N HIS A 11 -2.52 1.06 3.33
CA HIS A 11 -2.37 2.16 2.38
C HIS A 11 -3.42 3.25 2.65
N MET A 12 -4.71 2.88 2.72
CA MET A 12 -5.79 3.85 2.96
C MET A 12 -5.57 4.64 4.25
N PHE A 13 -5.21 3.95 5.35
CA PHE A 13 -4.88 4.63 6.60
C PHE A 13 -3.68 5.57 6.44
N SER A 14 -2.60 5.11 5.81
CA SER A 14 -1.41 5.93 5.57
C SER A 14 -1.71 7.16 4.72
N GLU A 15 -2.56 7.04 3.71
CA GLU A 15 -2.99 8.17 2.88
C GLU A 15 -3.84 9.15 3.66
N PHE A 16 -4.81 8.71 4.46
CA PHE A 16 -5.59 9.63 5.29
C PHE A 16 -4.72 10.37 6.30
N MET A 17 -3.80 9.67 6.96
CA MET A 17 -2.85 10.30 7.88
C MET A 17 -1.98 11.34 7.18
N ARG A 18 -1.47 11.04 5.98
CA ARG A 18 -0.61 11.94 5.20
C ARG A 18 -1.38 13.14 4.64
N VAL A 19 -2.50 12.88 3.97
CA VAL A 19 -3.24 13.85 3.16
C VAL A 19 -4.17 14.70 4.01
N GLN A 20 -4.92 14.09 4.94
CA GLN A 20 -5.91 14.81 5.74
C GLN A 20 -5.32 15.34 7.04
N ALA A 21 -4.46 14.56 7.70
CA ALA A 21 -3.88 14.95 8.99
C ALA A 21 -2.46 15.53 8.88
N GLY A 22 -1.88 15.60 7.68
CA GLY A 22 -0.53 16.16 7.47
C GLY A 22 0.60 15.36 8.12
N VAL A 23 0.34 14.12 8.51
CA VAL A 23 1.31 13.29 9.25
C VAL A 23 2.45 12.88 8.34
N LYS A 24 3.66 13.14 8.83
CA LYS A 24 4.90 12.81 8.15
C LYS A 24 5.27 11.35 8.35
N SER A 25 5.91 10.77 7.35
CA SER A 25 6.24 9.35 7.32
C SER A 25 7.75 9.10 7.31
N ILE A 26 8.15 8.07 8.03
CA ILE A 26 9.52 7.52 8.01
C ILE A 26 9.47 6.16 7.34
N ALA A 27 10.38 5.90 6.40
CA ALA A 27 10.61 4.59 5.82
C ALA A 27 11.96 3.99 6.28
N MET A 28 11.92 2.74 6.72
CA MET A 28 13.07 1.96 7.17
C MET A 28 13.61 1.07 6.04
N GLY A 29 14.91 1.09 5.83
CA GLY A 29 15.63 0.16 4.98
C GLY A 29 15.45 0.44 3.49
N GLY A 30 14.95 -0.54 2.75
CA GLY A 30 14.91 -0.55 1.28
C GLY A 30 16.21 -1.02 0.65
N ARG A 31 16.28 -0.99 -0.68
CA ARG A 31 17.49 -1.37 -1.43
C ARG A 31 18.66 -0.43 -1.09
N PRO A 32 19.93 -0.90 -1.13
CA PRO A 32 21.11 -0.07 -0.87
C PRO A 32 21.36 0.86 -2.07
N LYS A 33 20.49 1.85 -2.22
CA LYS A 33 20.50 2.90 -3.22
C LYS A 33 20.25 4.22 -2.51
N GLU A 34 20.89 5.27 -3.00
CA GLU A 34 20.72 6.62 -2.48
C GLU A 34 19.29 7.14 -2.71
N GLY A 35 18.86 8.06 -1.87
CA GLY A 35 17.57 8.76 -1.98
C GLY A 35 16.46 8.20 -1.10
N LEU A 36 15.29 8.82 -1.22
CA LEU A 36 14.08 8.44 -0.49
C LEU A 36 13.50 7.12 -0.99
N MET A 37 12.59 6.55 -0.21
CA MET A 37 11.81 5.37 -0.59
C MET A 37 10.35 5.54 -0.20
N GLN A 38 9.47 4.80 -0.88
CA GLN A 38 8.06 4.77 -0.50
C GLN A 38 7.86 3.96 0.78
N GLY A 39 7.04 4.49 1.69
CA GLY A 39 6.59 3.75 2.87
C GLY A 39 5.58 2.65 2.52
N VAL A 40 4.71 2.91 1.55
CA VAL A 40 3.68 1.98 1.05
C VAL A 40 4.12 1.45 -0.32
N GLY A 41 4.61 0.21 -0.35
CA GLY A 41 5.04 -0.47 -1.58
C GLY A 41 4.14 -1.63 -2.01
N GLY A 42 3.15 -2.01 -1.19
CA GLY A 42 2.16 -3.03 -1.52
C GLY A 42 1.01 -2.47 -2.36
N ASN A 43 -0.07 -3.25 -2.47
CA ASN A 43 -1.28 -2.86 -3.17
C ASN A 43 -1.86 -1.54 -2.61
N LYS A 44 -2.23 -0.60 -3.48
CA LYS A 44 -2.82 0.70 -3.11
C LYS A 44 -4.31 0.75 -3.46
N GLY A 45 -5.00 -0.34 -3.15
CA GLY A 45 -6.42 -0.51 -3.35
C GLY A 45 -7.20 -0.59 -2.04
N ALA A 46 -8.50 -0.33 -2.15
CA ALA A 46 -9.46 -0.31 -1.06
C ALA A 46 -10.34 -1.57 -1.00
N LEU A 47 -10.29 -2.46 -2.00
CA LEU A 47 -11.04 -3.71 -1.99
C LEU A 47 -10.30 -4.79 -2.79
N VAL A 48 -10.17 -5.97 -2.19
CA VAL A 48 -9.58 -7.14 -2.83
C VAL A 48 -10.60 -8.27 -2.82
N PHE A 49 -10.79 -8.91 -3.97
CA PHE A 49 -11.56 -10.14 -4.07
C PHE A 49 -10.65 -11.31 -4.38
N SER A 50 -10.90 -12.45 -3.74
CA SER A 50 -10.30 -13.71 -4.18
C SER A 50 -10.93 -14.14 -5.51
N PHE A 51 -10.24 -15.00 -6.25
CA PHE A 51 -10.81 -15.56 -7.47
C PHE A 51 -12.08 -16.37 -7.19
N GLU A 52 -12.17 -16.98 -6.00
CA GLU A 52 -13.37 -17.70 -5.54
C GLU A 52 -14.54 -16.74 -5.35
N THR A 53 -14.32 -15.61 -4.67
CA THR A 53 -15.35 -14.57 -4.51
C THR A 53 -15.81 -14.03 -5.87
N ILE A 54 -14.88 -13.83 -6.81
CA ILE A 54 -15.22 -13.37 -8.17
C ILE A 54 -16.11 -14.40 -8.89
N LEU A 55 -15.74 -15.68 -8.86
CA LEU A 55 -16.53 -16.74 -9.49
C LEU A 55 -17.92 -16.87 -8.84
N GLN A 56 -17.98 -16.80 -7.51
CA GLN A 56 -19.24 -16.84 -6.77
C GLN A 56 -20.16 -15.67 -7.16
N TYR A 57 -19.63 -14.45 -7.19
CA TYR A 57 -20.41 -13.27 -7.57
C TYR A 57 -20.87 -13.32 -9.02
N ALA A 58 -20.05 -13.86 -9.93
CA ALA A 58 -20.46 -14.08 -11.31
C ALA A 58 -21.65 -15.03 -11.40
N GLN A 59 -21.59 -16.16 -10.71
CA GLN A 59 -22.69 -17.14 -10.65
C GLN A 59 -23.97 -16.57 -10.04
N MET A 60 -23.83 -15.73 -9.00
CA MET A 60 -24.97 -15.05 -8.38
C MET A 60 -25.60 -13.99 -9.28
N ALA A 61 -24.81 -13.36 -10.16
CA ALA A 61 -25.29 -12.32 -11.07
C ALA A 61 -25.96 -12.88 -12.33
N LEU A 62 -25.56 -14.07 -12.80
CA LEU A 62 -26.07 -14.69 -14.03
C LEU A 62 -27.60 -14.71 -14.18
N PRO A 63 -28.41 -15.06 -13.16
CA PRO A 63 -29.87 -15.10 -13.29
C PRO A 63 -30.52 -13.76 -13.68
N ASN A 64 -29.85 -12.64 -13.39
CA ASN A 64 -30.34 -11.29 -13.66
C ASN A 64 -29.48 -10.56 -14.71
N ALA A 65 -28.56 -11.27 -15.37
CA ALA A 65 -27.64 -10.67 -16.34
C ALA A 65 -28.33 -10.42 -17.69
N SER A 66 -27.96 -9.33 -18.35
CA SER A 66 -28.21 -9.19 -19.80
C SER A 66 -27.41 -10.23 -20.58
N GLU A 67 -27.80 -10.50 -21.83
CA GLU A 67 -27.10 -11.45 -22.70
C GLU A 67 -25.60 -11.12 -22.84
N ALA A 68 -25.26 -9.84 -23.04
CA ALA A 68 -23.87 -9.39 -23.12
C ALA A 68 -23.09 -9.59 -21.81
N GLN A 69 -23.74 -9.44 -20.66
CA GLN A 69 -23.11 -9.70 -19.37
C GLN A 69 -22.93 -11.21 -19.13
N ALA A 70 -23.94 -12.02 -19.46
CA ALA A 70 -23.87 -13.47 -19.35
C ALA A 70 -22.71 -14.02 -20.18
N GLU A 71 -22.52 -13.54 -21.42
CA GLU A 71 -21.40 -13.94 -22.28
C GLU A 71 -20.02 -13.70 -21.64
N ILE A 72 -19.89 -12.67 -20.79
CA ILE A 72 -18.66 -12.39 -20.04
C ILE A 72 -18.55 -13.30 -18.81
N LEU A 73 -19.62 -13.42 -18.03
CA LEU A 73 -19.63 -14.12 -16.75
C LEU A 73 -19.49 -15.64 -16.94
N GLU A 74 -20.06 -16.22 -17.99
CA GLU A 74 -19.95 -17.65 -18.33
C GLU A 74 -18.53 -18.07 -18.73
N LYS A 75 -17.66 -17.12 -19.11
CA LYS A 75 -16.23 -17.40 -19.37
C LYS A 75 -15.46 -17.69 -18.08
N LEU A 76 -15.97 -17.29 -16.91
CA LEU A 76 -15.33 -17.55 -15.63
C LEU A 76 -15.55 -19.01 -15.21
N SER A 77 -14.44 -19.68 -14.88
CA SER A 77 -14.44 -21.11 -14.55
C SER A 77 -13.64 -21.37 -13.27
N PRO A 78 -13.85 -22.53 -12.62
CA PRO A 78 -13.06 -22.91 -11.44
C PRO A 78 -11.62 -23.32 -11.79
N LEU A 79 -11.23 -23.38 -13.07
CA LEU A 79 -9.92 -23.86 -13.51
C LEU A 79 -8.74 -23.14 -12.81
N PRO A 80 -8.72 -21.80 -12.64
CA PRO A 80 -7.63 -21.14 -11.93
C PRO A 80 -7.56 -21.57 -10.46
N LEU A 81 -8.71 -21.77 -9.79
CA LEU A 81 -8.78 -22.18 -8.38
C LEU A 81 -8.20 -23.59 -8.17
N GLN A 82 -8.29 -24.45 -9.20
CA GLN A 82 -7.70 -25.79 -9.18
C GLN A 82 -6.18 -25.78 -9.42
N ARG A 83 -5.61 -24.66 -9.88
CA ARG A 83 -4.20 -24.53 -10.28
C ARG A 83 -3.37 -23.62 -9.39
N ILE A 84 -4.00 -22.84 -8.51
CA ILE A 84 -3.31 -21.89 -7.64
C ILE A 84 -3.78 -22.03 -6.19
N SER A 85 -2.84 -21.97 -5.25
CA SER A 85 -3.15 -22.05 -3.81
C SER A 85 -3.77 -20.77 -3.26
N LYS A 86 -3.45 -19.61 -3.87
CA LYS A 86 -4.02 -18.31 -3.49
C LYS A 86 -3.94 -17.33 -4.65
N ALA A 87 -5.08 -16.76 -5.01
CA ALA A 87 -5.19 -15.70 -6.02
C ALA A 87 -6.19 -14.64 -5.58
N SER A 88 -5.87 -13.37 -5.80
CA SER A 88 -6.77 -12.26 -5.50
C SER A 88 -6.48 -11.09 -6.43
N LEU A 89 -7.51 -10.31 -6.71
CA LEU A 89 -7.43 -9.08 -7.50
C LEU A 89 -7.80 -7.89 -6.61
N ASN A 90 -7.07 -6.79 -6.79
CA ASN A 90 -7.55 -5.50 -6.37
C ASN A 90 -8.67 -5.08 -7.34
N VAL A 91 -9.89 -4.94 -6.82
CA VAL A 91 -11.08 -4.61 -7.61
C VAL A 91 -11.56 -3.19 -7.38
N ARG A 92 -10.89 -2.44 -6.50
CA ARG A 92 -11.17 -1.03 -6.26
C ARG A 92 -9.89 -0.32 -5.88
N ASP A 93 -9.29 0.34 -6.85
CA ASP A 93 -8.14 1.20 -6.61
C ASP A 93 -8.50 2.41 -5.75
N TYR A 94 -7.51 2.88 -4.99
CA TYR A 94 -7.57 4.21 -4.40
C TYR A 94 -7.12 5.23 -5.46
N ILE A 95 -7.90 6.31 -5.61
CA ILE A 95 -7.51 7.48 -6.39
C ILE A 95 -7.20 8.57 -5.38
N SER A 96 -5.97 9.09 -5.38
CA SER A 96 -5.61 10.19 -4.49
C SER A 96 -6.21 11.51 -4.97
N PRO A 97 -6.41 12.51 -4.07
CA PRO A 97 -7.05 13.77 -4.45
C PRO A 97 -6.35 14.50 -5.60
N GLU A 98 -5.02 14.39 -5.72
CA GLU A 98 -4.28 14.95 -6.85
C GLU A 98 -4.65 14.36 -8.22
N HIS A 99 -5.27 13.18 -8.26
CA HIS A 99 -5.62 12.43 -9.46
C HIS A 99 -7.13 12.28 -9.67
N PHE A 100 -7.96 13.07 -8.99
CA PHE A 100 -9.41 13.07 -9.25
C PHE A 100 -9.78 13.57 -10.65
N GLY A 101 -8.93 14.39 -11.27
CA GLY A 101 -9.16 14.92 -12.62
C GLY A 101 -8.78 13.97 -13.76
N ASP A 102 -7.74 13.16 -13.59
CA ASP A 102 -7.23 12.23 -14.61
C ASP A 102 -7.59 10.76 -14.33
N GLY A 103 -8.02 10.45 -13.11
CA GLY A 103 -8.38 9.11 -12.66
C GLY A 103 -7.20 8.16 -12.51
N LEU A 104 -5.95 8.67 -12.43
CA LEU A 104 -4.77 7.81 -12.32
C LEU A 104 -4.80 7.00 -11.02
N PRO A 105 -4.81 5.65 -11.08
CA PRO A 105 -4.83 4.83 -9.88
C PRO A 105 -3.55 4.97 -9.06
N SER A 106 -3.68 5.14 -7.74
CA SER A 106 -2.54 5.33 -6.84
C SER A 106 -1.59 4.13 -6.85
N GLN A 107 -2.02 2.94 -7.27
CA GLN A 107 -1.14 1.77 -7.47
C GLN A 107 0.01 2.04 -8.47
N TYR A 108 -0.16 2.97 -9.41
CA TYR A 108 0.88 3.36 -10.36
C TYR A 108 1.68 4.60 -9.93
N VAL A 109 1.34 5.20 -8.79
CA VAL A 109 1.97 6.42 -8.28
C VAL A 109 2.97 6.06 -7.19
N ARG A 110 4.22 6.52 -7.33
CA ARG A 110 5.24 6.42 -6.28
C ARG A 110 5.06 7.57 -5.29
N VAL A 111 4.87 7.24 -4.02
CA VAL A 111 4.75 8.23 -2.93
C VAL A 111 5.91 8.02 -1.96
N GLU A 112 6.86 8.94 -1.96
CA GLU A 112 8.04 8.86 -1.10
C GLU A 112 7.69 9.22 0.35
N SER A 113 8.35 8.57 1.30
CA SER A 113 8.31 9.01 2.69
C SER A 113 9.17 10.25 2.91
N ASP A 114 8.81 11.09 3.86
CA ASP A 114 9.50 12.36 4.14
C ASP A 114 10.91 12.13 4.70
N CYS A 115 11.13 10.99 5.36
CA CYS A 115 12.39 10.60 5.97
C CYS A 115 12.70 9.13 5.70
N ARG A 116 13.97 8.82 5.44
CA ARG A 116 14.48 7.46 5.32
C ARG A 116 15.57 7.19 6.34
N LEU A 117 15.46 6.06 7.03
CA LEU A 117 16.48 5.53 7.93
C LEU A 117 16.88 4.11 7.49
N PHE A 118 18.07 3.67 7.86
CA PHE A 118 18.54 2.31 7.59
C PHE A 118 18.49 1.44 8.85
N TYR A 119 18.27 0.15 8.63
CA TYR A 119 18.44 -0.83 9.68
C TYR A 119 19.92 -0.90 10.10
N THR A 120 20.15 -0.92 11.40
CA THR A 120 21.40 -1.34 12.02
C THR A 120 21.27 -2.78 12.52
N GLU A 121 22.39 -3.48 12.71
CA GLU A 121 22.41 -4.83 13.28
C GLU A 121 21.58 -4.93 14.58
N LYS A 122 21.73 -3.95 15.48
CA LYS A 122 20.97 -3.89 16.73
C LYS A 122 19.46 -3.72 16.47
N SER A 123 19.08 -2.85 15.54
CA SER A 123 17.66 -2.57 15.24
C SER A 123 16.92 -3.75 14.60
N ILE A 124 17.64 -4.67 13.95
CA ILE A 124 17.05 -5.89 13.37
C ILE A 124 16.64 -6.85 14.49
N ASN A 125 17.44 -6.92 15.56
CA ASN A 125 17.22 -7.83 16.68
C ASN A 125 16.44 -7.20 17.85
N ASP A 126 16.33 -5.86 17.89
CA ASP A 126 15.59 -5.13 18.92
C ASP A 126 14.76 -4.00 18.30
N VAL A 127 13.44 -4.20 18.30
CA VAL A 127 12.46 -3.22 17.77
C VAL A 127 12.47 -1.91 18.58
N THR A 128 12.91 -1.93 19.83
CA THR A 128 13.04 -0.73 20.67
C THR A 128 14.09 0.21 20.11
N VAL A 129 15.21 -0.32 19.62
CA VAL A 129 16.26 0.48 18.98
C VAL A 129 15.74 1.14 17.71
N LEU A 130 14.94 0.41 16.93
CA LEU A 130 14.30 0.93 15.72
C LEU A 130 13.33 2.08 16.05
N TRP A 131 12.47 1.91 17.05
CA TRP A 131 11.52 2.96 17.44
C TRP A 131 12.20 4.16 18.09
N LYS A 132 13.30 3.97 18.83
CA LYS A 132 14.12 5.08 19.33
C LYS A 132 14.70 5.90 18.18
N ALA A 133 15.23 5.26 17.14
CA ALA A 133 15.74 5.96 15.96
C ALA A 133 14.64 6.74 15.23
N ALA A 134 13.44 6.16 15.10
CA ALA A 134 12.30 6.84 14.51
C ALA A 134 11.82 8.04 15.36
N ALA A 135 11.77 7.88 16.68
CA ALA A 135 11.39 8.96 17.60
C ALA A 135 12.45 10.08 17.60
N ASP A 136 13.72 9.71 17.56
CA ASP A 136 14.81 10.66 17.47
C ASP A 136 14.73 11.53 16.21
N ALA A 137 14.44 10.91 15.07
CA ALA A 137 14.25 11.61 13.81
C ALA A 137 12.99 12.48 13.79
N ALA A 138 11.90 12.00 14.41
CA ALA A 138 10.61 12.70 14.40
C ALA A 138 10.51 13.84 15.42
N PHE A 139 11.20 13.72 16.56
CA PHE A 139 10.92 14.56 17.73
C PHE A 139 12.16 15.12 18.42
N ASN A 140 13.36 14.54 18.22
CA ASN A 140 14.57 14.94 18.94
C ASN A 140 15.63 15.56 18.01
N GLY A 141 15.24 16.05 16.84
CA GLY A 141 16.11 16.79 15.91
C GLY A 141 17.22 15.97 15.25
N LYS A 142 17.19 14.63 15.33
CA LYS A 142 18.19 13.81 14.62
C LYS A 142 17.89 13.74 13.14
N GLY A 143 18.94 13.79 12.32
CA GLY A 143 18.81 13.69 10.87
C GLY A 143 18.35 12.32 10.37
N CYS A 144 17.80 12.32 9.17
CA CYS A 144 17.52 11.11 8.39
C CYS A 144 18.71 10.76 7.49
N ALA A 145 18.80 9.52 7.02
CA ALA A 145 19.79 9.18 6.00
C ALA A 145 19.47 9.88 4.66
N TYR A 146 18.18 10.02 4.35
CA TYR A 146 17.67 10.85 3.26
C TYR A 146 16.38 11.54 3.70
N GLY A 147 16.16 12.76 3.21
CA GLY A 147 15.04 13.60 3.62
C GLY A 147 15.23 14.21 5.01
N SER A 148 14.16 14.74 5.57
CA SER A 148 14.17 15.42 6.87
C SER A 148 12.77 15.53 7.43
N LEU A 149 12.65 15.58 8.75
CA LEU A 149 11.43 15.96 9.44
C LEU A 149 11.61 17.33 10.09
N PRO A 150 10.54 18.15 10.15
CA PRO A 150 10.62 19.43 10.85
C PRO A 150 10.86 19.20 12.34
N GLU A 151 11.73 20.01 12.94
CA GLU A 151 11.84 20.04 14.40
C GLU A 151 10.52 20.52 15.00
N ARG A 152 10.05 19.82 16.04
CA ARG A 152 8.91 20.30 16.82
C ARG A 152 9.41 21.47 17.67
N LEU A 153 8.80 22.65 17.45
CA LEU A 153 8.92 23.81 18.34
C LEU A 153 8.42 23.46 19.75
#